data_AF-A0A328TFP9-F1
#
_entry.id   AF-A0A328TFP9-F1
#
_cell.length_a   1.000
_cell.length_b   1.000
_cell.length_c   1.000
_cell.angle_alpha   90.00
_cell.angle_beta   90.00
_cell.angle_gamma   90.00
#
_symmetry.space_group_name_H-M   'P 1'
#
loop_
_entity.id
_entity.type
_entity.pdbx_description
1 polymer ?
#
loop_
_entity_poly.entity_id
_entity_poly.type
_entity_poly.pdbx_seq_one_letter_code
_entity_poly.pdbx_strand_id
1 'polypeptide(L)'
;MRGIEIDPFAAWMSLVLLEAAVMAICISAKRRIPDSIIVVGDALIQNDLGKFDLVMGNPPYGRVSLSSEMREKFSRSLFGHANLYGLFTDLAVRLIKPDTGVIAFLTPTSFLGGQYFTSLRDLLTRNTTPFFFDFISDRDGVFDDVLQETMLATFRAGT
;
A
#
# COMPACT_ATOMS: atom_id res chain seq x y z
N MET A 1 -9.46 -11.47 -2.94
CA MET A 1 -8.88 -10.40 -2.09
C MET A 1 -7.76 -11.02 -1.26
N ARG A 2 -6.75 -10.25 -0.87
CA ARG A 2 -5.65 -10.68 0.00
C ARG A 2 -5.18 -9.47 0.81
N GLY A 3 -4.88 -9.66 2.09
CA GLY A 3 -4.29 -8.68 2.99
C GLY A 3 -3.06 -9.25 3.69
N ILE A 4 -2.15 -8.39 4.10
CA ILE A 4 -0.93 -8.77 4.83
C ILE A 4 -0.74 -7.76 5.95
N GLU A 5 -0.61 -8.22 7.17
CA GLU A 5 -0.47 -7.40 8.36
C GLU A 5 0.60 -8.01 9.26
N ILE A 6 1.53 -7.19 9.76
CA ILE A 6 2.66 -7.66 10.56
C ILE A 6 2.23 -7.98 12.00
N ASP A 7 1.23 -7.27 12.53
CA ASP A 7 0.69 -7.51 13.86
C ASP A 7 -0.40 -8.60 13.87
N PRO A 8 -0.23 -9.71 14.60
CA PRO A 8 -1.19 -10.81 14.61
C PRO A 8 -2.60 -10.41 15.08
N PHE A 9 -2.70 -9.47 16.01
CA PHE A 9 -3.99 -9.04 16.55
C PHE A 9 -4.75 -8.17 15.56
N ALA A 10 -4.08 -7.20 14.92
CA ALA A 10 -4.65 -6.38 13.86
C ALA A 10 -5.05 -7.22 12.63
N ALA A 11 -4.26 -8.24 12.30
CA ALA A 11 -4.59 -9.19 11.23
C ALA A 11 -5.87 -9.97 11.53
N TRP A 12 -5.98 -10.52 12.75
CA TRP A 12 -7.20 -11.20 13.22
C TRP A 12 -8.40 -10.26 13.21
N MET A 13 -8.26 -9.04 13.73
CA MET A 13 -9.33 -8.06 13.78
C MET A 13 -9.80 -7.66 12.37
N SER A 14 -8.88 -7.54 11.42
CA SER A 14 -9.19 -7.29 10.01
C SER A 14 -10.01 -8.41 9.38
N LEU A 15 -9.68 -9.67 9.67
CA LEU A 15 -10.46 -10.83 9.20
C LEU A 15 -11.90 -10.81 9.75
N VAL A 16 -12.04 -10.54 11.05
CA VAL A 16 -13.36 -10.46 11.72
C VAL A 16 -14.20 -9.33 11.13
N LEU A 17 -13.63 -8.13 10.99
CA LEU A 17 -14.34 -6.96 10.44
C LEU A 17 -14.72 -7.16 8.97
N LEU A 18 -13.82 -7.75 8.17
CA LEU A 18 -14.11 -8.08 6.78
C LEU A 18 -15.28 -9.05 6.68
N GLU A 19 -15.26 -10.10 7.49
CA GLU A 19 -16.33 -11.09 7.49
C GLU A 19 -17.67 -10.52 7.96
N ALA A 20 -17.67 -9.65 8.96
CA ALA A 20 -18.86 -8.92 9.37
C ALA A 20 -19.41 -8.04 8.25
N ALA A 21 -18.53 -7.33 7.53
CA ALA A 21 -18.93 -6.45 6.42
C ALA A 21 -19.56 -7.19 5.23
N VAL A 22 -19.17 -8.45 4.99
CA VAL A 22 -19.71 -9.27 3.89
C VAL A 22 -20.59 -10.43 4.38
N MET A 23 -21.06 -10.39 5.63
CA MET A 23 -21.78 -11.49 6.27
C MET A 23 -23.00 -11.96 5.47
N ALA A 24 -23.75 -11.03 4.86
CA ALA A 24 -24.89 -11.37 4.01
C ALA A 24 -24.47 -12.22 2.78
N ILE A 25 -23.31 -11.92 2.19
CA ILE A 25 -22.74 -12.67 1.08
C ILE A 25 -22.29 -14.06 1.56
N CYS A 26 -21.62 -14.15 2.72
CA CYS A 26 -21.22 -15.42 3.32
C CYS A 26 -22.42 -16.34 3.58
N ILE A 27 -23.53 -15.79 4.11
CA ILE A 27 -24.78 -16.53 4.36
C ILE A 27 -25.37 -17.02 3.04
N SER A 28 -25.51 -16.14 2.04
CA SER A 28 -26.04 -16.49 0.72
C SER A 28 -25.20 -17.57 0.03
N ALA A 29 -23.87 -17.50 0.17
CA ALA A 29 -22.94 -18.46 -0.42
C ALA A 29 -22.79 -19.76 0.40
N LYS A 30 -23.37 -19.82 1.62
CA LYS A 30 -23.19 -20.90 2.60
C LYS A 30 -21.70 -21.23 2.85
N ARG A 31 -20.86 -20.19 2.87
CA ARG A 31 -19.41 -20.33 3.00
C ARG A 31 -18.85 -19.12 3.76
N ARG A 32 -17.92 -19.38 4.67
CA ARG A 32 -17.14 -18.37 5.40
C ARG A 32 -16.00 -17.83 4.53
N ILE A 33 -15.43 -16.70 4.92
CA ILE A 33 -14.19 -16.24 4.28
C ILE A 33 -13.05 -17.22 4.62
N PRO A 34 -12.17 -17.58 3.68
CA PRO A 34 -11.00 -18.39 3.99
C PRO A 34 -10.05 -17.65 4.95
N ASP A 35 -9.57 -18.34 5.99
CA ASP A 35 -8.60 -17.77 6.94
C ASP A 35 -7.29 -17.30 6.26
N SER A 36 -6.97 -17.84 5.09
CA SER A 36 -5.80 -17.47 4.29
C SER A 36 -5.94 -16.13 3.56
N ILE A 37 -7.06 -15.42 3.71
CA ILE A 37 -7.26 -14.12 3.04
C ILE A 37 -6.42 -13.02 3.66
N ILE A 38 -6.21 -13.04 4.98
CA ILE A 38 -5.32 -12.12 5.71
C ILE A 38 -4.13 -12.94 6.21
N VAL A 39 -2.93 -12.58 5.77
CA VAL A 39 -1.69 -13.25 6.16
C VAL A 39 -0.99 -12.43 7.22
N VAL A 40 -0.60 -13.07 8.32
CA VAL A 40 0.28 -12.45 9.33
C VAL A 40 1.71 -12.47 8.83
N GLY A 41 2.34 -11.31 8.66
CA GLY A 41 3.74 -11.19 8.28
C GLY A 41 4.13 -9.83 7.70
N ASP A 42 5.43 -9.65 7.45
CA ASP A 42 5.95 -8.45 6.82
C ASP A 42 5.73 -8.49 5.29
N ALA A 43 4.89 -7.60 4.77
CA ALA A 43 4.57 -7.50 3.35
C ALA A 43 5.80 -7.23 2.46
N LEU A 44 6.82 -6.54 2.97
CA LEU A 44 8.00 -6.15 2.19
C LEU A 44 8.92 -7.33 1.86
N ILE A 45 8.87 -8.43 2.63
CA ILE A 45 9.67 -9.64 2.41
C ILE A 45 8.91 -10.77 1.71
N GLN A 46 7.59 -10.66 1.58
CA GLN A 46 6.79 -11.67 0.89
C GLN A 46 7.16 -11.75 -0.60
N ASN A 47 7.11 -12.97 -1.12
CA ASN A 47 7.33 -13.30 -2.53
C ASN A 47 6.07 -13.95 -3.11
N ASP A 48 5.94 -13.92 -4.44
CA ASP A 48 4.87 -14.62 -5.17
C ASP A 48 3.43 -14.33 -4.71
N LEU A 49 3.19 -13.09 -4.28
CA LEU A 49 1.86 -12.63 -3.87
C LEU A 49 0.85 -12.59 -5.03
N GLY A 50 1.32 -12.69 -6.28
CA GLY A 50 0.51 -12.62 -7.49
C GLY A 50 0.36 -11.19 -8.00
N LYS A 51 -0.63 -11.00 -8.88
CA LYS A 51 -0.98 -9.71 -9.51
C LYS A 51 -2.45 -9.37 -9.27
N PHE A 52 -2.73 -8.11 -8.98
CA PHE A 52 -4.05 -7.63 -8.56
C PHE A 52 -4.57 -6.52 -9.45
N ASP A 53 -5.89 -6.49 -9.64
CA ASP A 53 -6.59 -5.40 -10.32
C ASP A 53 -6.57 -4.11 -9.49
N LEU A 54 -6.49 -4.23 -8.16
CA LEU A 54 -6.40 -3.11 -7.22
C LEU A 54 -5.44 -3.47 -6.08
N VAL A 55 -4.51 -2.56 -5.80
CA VAL A 55 -3.66 -2.58 -4.61
C VAL A 55 -3.92 -1.28 -3.84
N MET A 56 -4.40 -1.40 -2.60
CA MET A 56 -4.78 -0.25 -1.78
C MET A 56 -4.25 -0.40 -0.36
N GLY A 57 -4.08 0.73 0.34
CA GLY A 57 -3.59 0.72 1.71
C GLY A 57 -3.23 2.09 2.26
N ASN A 58 -3.03 2.14 3.58
CA ASN A 58 -2.45 3.27 4.29
C ASN A 58 -1.07 2.83 4.80
N PRO A 59 -0.02 2.89 3.96
CA PRO A 59 1.30 2.40 4.34
C PRO A 59 1.86 3.19 5.53
N PRO A 60 2.68 2.56 6.39
CA PRO A 60 3.27 3.24 7.54
C PRO A 60 4.21 4.38 7.13
N TYR A 61 4.25 5.43 7.94
CA TYR A 61 5.09 6.60 7.71
C TYR A 61 6.35 6.54 8.58
N GLY A 62 7.48 6.89 7.99
CA GLY A 62 8.76 6.92 8.72
C GLY A 62 9.93 6.39 7.90
N ARG A 63 11.12 6.72 8.39
CA ARG A 63 12.39 6.20 7.88
C ARG A 63 12.64 4.81 8.44
N VAL A 64 13.28 3.97 7.64
CA VAL A 64 13.68 2.61 8.05
C VAL A 64 15.11 2.32 7.61
N SER A 65 15.84 1.60 8.46
CA SER A 65 17.13 1.02 8.09
C SER A 65 16.91 -0.32 7.42
N LEU A 66 17.41 -0.47 6.19
CA LEU A 66 17.27 -1.70 5.41
C LEU A 66 18.52 -2.57 5.51
N SER A 67 18.34 -3.89 5.50
CA SER A 67 19.43 -4.83 5.21
C SER A 67 19.93 -4.62 3.77
N SER A 68 21.14 -5.10 3.47
CA SER A 68 21.70 -5.02 2.12
C SER A 68 20.80 -5.66 1.07
N GLU A 69 20.22 -6.82 1.39
CA GLU A 69 19.29 -7.56 0.53
C GLU A 69 18.01 -6.75 0.23
N MET A 70 17.40 -6.15 1.26
CA MET A 70 16.21 -5.31 1.08
C MET A 70 16.53 -4.05 0.27
N ARG A 71 17.71 -3.46 0.49
CA ARG A 71 18.14 -2.30 -0.28
C ARG A 71 18.37 -2.63 -1.75
N GLU A 72 18.89 -3.81 -2.05
CA GLU A 72 19.03 -4.33 -3.41
C GLU A 72 17.64 -4.57 -4.04
N LYS A 73 16.74 -5.27 -3.32
CA LYS A 73 15.36 -5.55 -3.76
C LYS A 73 14.63 -4.27 -4.18
N PHE A 74 14.76 -3.19 -3.39
CA PHE A 74 14.07 -1.91 -3.60
C PHE A 74 14.93 -0.82 -4.27
N SER A 75 16.10 -1.18 -4.79
CA SER A 75 17.07 -0.21 -5.36
C SER A 75 16.48 0.71 -6.42
N ARG A 76 15.55 0.20 -7.24
CA ARG A 76 14.89 0.96 -8.32
C ARG A 76 14.02 2.13 -7.86
N SER A 77 13.52 2.11 -6.63
CA SER A 77 12.66 3.18 -6.07
C SER A 77 13.39 4.03 -5.03
N LEU A 78 14.59 3.62 -4.63
CA LEU A 78 15.34 4.25 -3.55
C LEU A 78 16.26 5.36 -4.08
N PHE A 79 16.28 6.47 -3.34
CA PHE A 79 17.30 7.51 -3.44
C PHE A 79 17.65 7.98 -2.03
N GLY A 80 18.91 7.80 -1.61
CA GLY A 80 19.33 8.14 -0.24
C GLY A 80 18.73 7.21 0.83
N HIS A 81 17.95 7.78 1.76
CA HIS A 81 17.31 7.06 2.86
C HIS A 81 16.02 6.35 2.41
N ALA A 82 15.76 5.18 2.98
CA ALA A 82 14.51 4.46 2.74
C ALA A 82 13.37 5.02 3.60
N ASN A 83 12.22 5.24 2.97
CA ASN A 83 10.96 5.59 3.63
C ASN A 83 9.96 4.47 3.40
N LEU A 84 9.25 4.07 4.46
CA LEU A 84 8.34 2.93 4.44
C LEU A 84 7.26 3.07 3.36
N TYR A 85 6.54 4.20 3.32
CA TYR A 85 5.52 4.41 2.28
C TYR A 85 6.08 4.33 0.85
N GLY A 86 7.34 4.72 0.63
CA GLY A 86 8.00 4.58 -0.67
C GLY A 86 8.28 3.11 -1.03
N LEU A 87 8.68 2.30 -0.05
CA LEU A 87 8.87 0.85 -0.23
C LEU A 87 7.54 0.15 -0.53
N PHE A 88 6.48 0.49 0.22
CA PHE A 88 5.14 -0.03 -0.05
C PHE A 88 4.62 0.41 -1.41
N THR A 89 4.94 1.63 -1.86
CA THR A 89 4.55 2.12 -3.19
C THR A 89 5.27 1.35 -4.30
N ASP A 90 6.57 1.07 -4.17
CA ASP A 90 7.28 0.16 -5.10
C ASP A 90 6.65 -1.24 -5.07
N LEU A 91 6.37 -1.78 -3.88
CA LEU A 91 5.70 -3.06 -3.75
C LEU A 91 4.34 -3.06 -4.48
N ALA A 92 3.54 -2.00 -4.36
CA ALA A 92 2.28 -1.88 -5.08
C ALA A 92 2.47 -1.93 -6.61
N VAL A 93 3.49 -1.23 -7.14
CA VAL A 93 3.86 -1.32 -8.57
C VAL A 93 4.24 -2.75 -8.96
N ARG A 94 4.87 -3.53 -8.07
CA ARG A 94 5.15 -4.96 -8.31
C ARG A 94 3.90 -5.83 -8.26
N LEU A 95 2.86 -5.42 -7.53
CA LEU A 95 1.67 -6.25 -7.29
C LEU A 95 0.51 -5.93 -8.23
N ILE A 96 0.47 -4.77 -8.88
CA ILE A 96 -0.60 -4.49 -9.85
C ILE A 96 -0.45 -5.33 -11.13
N LYS A 97 -1.58 -5.71 -11.71
CA LYS A 97 -1.64 -6.26 -13.07
C LYS A 97 -1.13 -5.22 -14.07
N PRO A 98 -0.30 -5.61 -15.05
CA PRO A 98 0.07 -4.74 -16.16
C PRO A 98 -1.18 -4.22 -16.88
N ASP A 99 -1.11 -2.98 -17.37
CA ASP A 99 -2.09 -2.28 -18.22
C ASP A 99 -3.50 -2.04 -17.63
N THR A 100 -3.94 -2.81 -16.63
CA THR A 100 -5.30 -2.72 -16.07
C THR A 100 -5.34 -2.44 -14.56
N GLY A 101 -4.24 -2.66 -13.84
CA GLY A 101 -4.20 -2.54 -12.39
C GLY A 101 -4.28 -1.10 -11.88
N VAL A 102 -4.72 -0.94 -10.64
CA VAL A 102 -4.82 0.37 -9.97
C VAL A 102 -4.09 0.31 -8.62
N ILE A 103 -3.37 1.38 -8.29
CA ILE A 103 -2.83 1.63 -6.95
C ILE A 103 -3.63 2.77 -6.33
N ALA A 104 -4.09 2.63 -5.09
CA ALA A 104 -4.78 3.68 -4.37
C ALA A 104 -4.29 3.76 -2.91
N PHE A 105 -3.38 4.68 -2.61
CA PHE A 105 -2.72 4.78 -1.30
C PHE A 105 -2.96 6.12 -0.62
N LEU A 106 -3.13 6.06 0.70
CA LEU A 106 -3.01 7.24 1.56
C LEU A 106 -1.53 7.52 1.83
N THR A 107 -1.03 8.64 1.31
CA THR A 107 0.40 8.97 1.38
C THR A 107 0.62 10.42 1.78
N PRO A 108 1.74 10.77 2.42
CA PRO A 108 2.07 12.16 2.71
C PRO A 108 2.34 12.95 1.42
N THR A 109 1.94 14.22 1.37
CA THR A 109 2.16 15.10 0.20
C THR A 109 3.64 15.30 -0.13
N SER A 110 4.54 15.07 0.84
CA SER A 110 6.00 15.16 0.68
C SER A 110 6.58 14.36 -0.49
N PHE A 111 5.91 13.29 -0.93
CA PHE A 111 6.39 12.50 -2.07
C PHE A 111 6.33 13.24 -3.40
N LEU A 112 5.45 14.24 -3.53
CA LEU A 112 5.30 15.02 -4.75
C LEU A 112 6.53 15.89 -5.05
N GLY A 113 7.14 16.47 -4.00
CA GLY A 113 8.22 17.47 -4.16
C GLY A 113 9.58 17.04 -3.59
N GLY A 114 9.65 16.03 -2.72
CA GLY A 114 10.90 15.68 -2.05
C GLY A 114 11.94 15.08 -3.01
N GLN A 115 13.20 15.50 -2.90
CA GLN A 115 14.32 15.00 -3.71
C GLN A 115 14.54 13.49 -3.53
N TYR A 116 14.33 12.99 -2.31
CA TYR A 116 14.41 11.55 -1.97
C TYR A 116 13.37 10.69 -2.69
N PHE A 117 12.34 11.29 -3.29
CA PHE A 117 11.28 10.58 -4.02
C PHE A 117 11.43 10.67 -5.52
N THR A 118 12.55 11.20 -6.04
CA THR A 118 12.80 11.29 -7.49
C THR A 118 12.80 9.90 -8.13
N SER A 119 13.58 8.95 -7.61
CA SER A 119 13.58 7.56 -8.10
C SER A 119 12.20 6.90 -8.02
N LEU A 120 11.42 7.21 -6.99
CA LEU A 120 10.06 6.68 -6.83
C LEU A 120 9.10 7.28 -7.87
N ARG A 121 9.16 8.59 -8.12
CA ARG A 121 8.35 9.26 -9.15
C ARG A 121 8.73 8.77 -10.54
N ASP A 122 10.01 8.57 -10.82
CA ASP A 122 10.48 7.98 -12.07
C ASP A 122 9.96 6.55 -12.25
N LEU A 123 9.99 5.74 -11.19
CA LEU A 123 9.40 4.39 -11.21
C LEU A 123 7.90 4.46 -11.52
N LEU A 124 7.15 5.30 -10.80
CA LEU A 124 5.71 5.43 -10.97
C LEU A 124 5.36 5.88 -12.39
N THR A 125 5.98 6.95 -12.89
CA THR A 125 5.69 7.49 -14.23
C THR A 125 6.07 6.55 -15.37
N ARG A 126 7.04 5.64 -15.17
CA ARG A 126 7.39 4.61 -16.17
C ARG A 126 6.43 3.42 -16.20
N ASN A 127 5.74 3.13 -15.10
CA ASN A 127 4.91 1.91 -14.98
C ASN A 127 3.41 2.22 -14.85
N THR A 128 3.07 3.47 -14.53
CA THR A 128 1.72 3.90 -14.20
C THR A 128 1.49 5.34 -14.65
N THR A 129 0.22 5.67 -14.84
CA THR A 129 -0.25 7.03 -15.10
C THR A 129 -1.00 7.53 -13.85
N PRO A 130 -0.69 8.73 -13.33
CA PRO A 130 -1.49 9.34 -12.27
C PRO A 130 -2.94 9.50 -12.73
N PHE A 131 -3.88 9.09 -11.89
CA PHE A 131 -5.31 9.14 -12.21
C PHE A 131 -6.06 10.17 -11.36
N PHE A 132 -5.79 10.20 -10.05
CA PHE A 132 -6.50 11.08 -9.13
C PHE A 132 -5.64 11.38 -7.89
N PHE A 133 -5.67 12.63 -7.43
CA PHE A 133 -5.07 13.07 -6.18
C PHE A 133 -6.11 13.87 -5.40
N ASP A 134 -6.42 13.42 -4.19
CA ASP A 134 -7.35 14.10 -3.29
C ASP A 134 -6.66 14.47 -1.98
N PHE A 135 -6.62 15.76 -1.68
CA PHE A 135 -5.93 16.30 -0.52
C PHE A 135 -6.87 16.31 0.68
N ILE A 136 -6.52 15.52 1.70
CA ILE A 136 -7.34 15.40 2.91
C ILE A 136 -7.02 16.60 3.80
N SER A 137 -7.84 17.65 3.65
CA SER A 137 -7.63 18.99 4.22
C SER A 137 -8.27 19.17 5.60
N ASP A 138 -9.33 18.41 5.91
CA ASP A 138 -10.05 18.51 7.19
C ASP A 138 -9.45 17.57 8.24
N ARG A 139 -8.90 18.15 9.32
CA ARG A 139 -8.36 17.43 10.48
C ARG A 139 -8.68 18.08 11.83
N ASP A 140 -9.78 18.81 11.96
CA ASP A 140 -10.32 19.00 13.31
C ASP A 140 -10.87 17.65 13.81
N GLY A 141 -10.08 16.95 14.63
CA GLY A 141 -10.53 15.83 15.47
C GLY A 141 -10.44 14.40 14.90
N VAL A 142 -9.70 14.14 13.81
CA VAL A 142 -9.66 12.79 13.18
C VAL A 142 -8.32 12.06 13.38
N PHE A 143 -7.20 12.76 13.53
CA PHE A 143 -5.88 12.16 13.74
C PHE A 143 -5.13 12.92 14.83
N ASP A 144 -5.14 12.41 16.06
CA ASP A 144 -4.31 12.94 17.14
C ASP A 144 -2.83 12.87 16.74
N ASP A 145 -2.11 13.99 16.88
CA ASP A 145 -0.65 14.14 16.72
C ASP A 145 -0.01 13.90 15.34
N VAL A 146 -0.77 13.89 14.23
CA VAL A 146 -0.18 13.77 12.88
C VAL A 146 -0.23 15.10 12.11
N LEU A 147 0.88 15.85 12.18
CA LEU A 147 1.15 17.12 11.46
C LEU A 147 1.38 16.99 9.93
N GLN A 148 1.29 15.78 9.35
CA GLN A 148 1.57 15.56 7.93
C GLN A 148 0.31 15.67 7.07
N GLU A 149 0.32 16.62 6.13
CA GLU A 149 -0.64 16.67 5.02
C GLU A 149 -0.64 15.32 4.28
N THR A 150 -1.81 14.70 4.21
CA THR A 150 -1.99 13.39 3.59
C THR A 150 -2.91 13.52 2.38
N MET A 151 -2.66 12.73 1.35
CA MET A 151 -3.52 12.66 0.19
C MET A 151 -3.81 11.22 -0.21
N LEU A 152 -5.00 11.01 -0.78
CA LEU A 152 -5.32 9.80 -1.52
C LEU A 152 -4.71 9.92 -2.92
N ALA A 153 -3.69 9.13 -3.19
CA ALA A 153 -3.00 9.08 -4.47
C ALA A 153 -3.41 7.82 -5.24
N THR A 154 -3.96 8.02 -6.43
CA THR A 154 -4.40 6.94 -7.32
C THR A 154 -3.60 6.92 -8.62
N PHE A 155 -3.10 5.75 -8.99
CA PHE A 155 -2.33 5.50 -10.22
C PHE A 155 -2.92 4.30 -10.97
N ARG A 156 -2.97 4.36 -12.29
CA ARG A 156 -3.37 3.24 -13.15
C ARG A 156 -2.15 2.66 -13.85
N ALA A 157 -2.06 1.34 -13.94
CA ALA A 157 -1.02 0.65 -14.70
C ALA A 157 -1.01 1.10 -16.17
N GLY A 158 0.18 1.14 -16.76
CA GLY A 158 0.39 1.60 -18.13
C GLY A 158 0.73 3.09 -18.21
N THR A 159 1.42 3.43 -19.28
CA THR A 159 1.82 4.79 -19.69
C THR A 159 0.88 5.34 -20.76
#